data_AF-A0A7S1FNH5-F1
#
_entry.id   AF-A0A7S1FNH5-F1
#
_cell.length_a   1.000
_cell.length_b   1.000
_cell.length_c   1.000
_cell.angle_alpha   90.00
_cell.angle_beta   90.00
_cell.angle_gamma   90.00
#
_symmetry.space_group_name_H-M   'P 1'
#
loop_
_entity.id
_entity.type
_entity.pdbx_description
1 polymer ?
#
loop_
_entity_poly.entity_id
_entity_poly.type
_entity_poly.pdbx_seq_one_letter_code
_entity_poly.pdbx_strand_id
1 'polypeptide(L)'
;MTKDPYTWMSSMCRHSYAANWPHSKKHCPNLVANDEDDYFDNGSPVAVNIRYKKENVTHHSSLVDVWNSYYLTYLKADFPRLIVRFEDVLLRPVEVIGKVCECAGGELLKGDFKYVSDSAKGTTGAHKDASGLTEAIIRYTNSSKRIDDFQEEDLSYAIKNLDAGLIDTFHYFVKNN
;
A
#
# COMPACT_ATOMS: atom_id res chain seq x y z
N MET A 1 7.69 6.25 -1.33
CA MET A 1 6.30 6.75 -1.31
C MET A 1 5.51 5.84 -0.39
N THR A 2 4.70 6.40 0.50
CA THR A 2 3.77 5.64 1.35
C THR A 2 2.36 5.70 0.78
N LYS A 3 1.51 4.76 1.16
CA LYS A 3 0.12 4.65 0.75
C LYS A 3 -0.69 4.19 1.95
N ASP A 4 -1.94 4.61 2.01
CA ASP A 4 -2.89 4.18 3.01
C ASP A 4 -2.85 2.65 3.21
N PRO A 5 -2.68 2.14 4.44
CA PRO A 5 -2.39 0.72 4.68
C PRO A 5 -3.48 -0.21 4.16
N TYR A 6 -4.76 0.15 4.28
CA TYR A 6 -5.85 -0.69 3.81
C TYR A 6 -5.84 -0.79 2.29
N THR A 7 -5.80 0.35 1.60
CA THR A 7 -5.76 0.35 0.13
C THR A 7 -4.45 -0.18 -0.44
N TRP A 8 -3.35 -0.12 0.32
CA TRP A 8 -2.09 -0.79 0.00
C TRP A 8 -2.26 -2.31 0.04
N MET A 9 -2.78 -2.87 1.13
CA MET A 9 -3.04 -4.31 1.26
C MET A 9 -4.01 -4.82 0.18
N SER A 10 -5.11 -4.12 -0.08
CA SER A 10 -6.01 -4.40 -1.21
C SER A 10 -5.28 -4.43 -2.57
N SER A 11 -4.32 -3.52 -2.77
CA SER A 11 -3.55 -3.52 -4.03
C SER A 11 -2.60 -4.70 -4.16
N MET A 12 -2.13 -5.27 -3.05
CA MET A 12 -1.31 -6.48 -3.05
C MET A 12 -2.10 -7.69 -3.57
N CYS A 13 -3.42 -7.76 -3.33
CA CYS A 13 -4.30 -8.82 -3.87
C CYS A 13 -4.33 -8.87 -5.41
N ARG A 14 -4.17 -7.72 -6.07
CA ARG A 14 -4.16 -7.67 -7.54
C ARG A 14 -2.77 -7.95 -8.10
N HIS A 15 -1.75 -7.43 -7.43
CA HIS A 15 -0.36 -7.56 -7.81
C HIS A 15 0.48 -7.77 -6.55
N SER A 16 0.79 -9.03 -6.26
CA SER A 16 1.57 -9.41 -5.09
C SER A 16 3.05 -9.02 -5.19
N TYR A 17 3.52 -8.68 -6.39
CA TYR A 17 4.92 -8.34 -6.67
C TYR A 17 5.89 -9.43 -6.16
N ALA A 18 6.70 -9.11 -5.14
CA ALA A 18 7.64 -10.03 -4.51
C ALA A 18 7.06 -10.73 -3.28
N ALA A 19 5.85 -10.35 -2.84
CA ALA A 19 5.19 -10.93 -1.68
C ALA A 19 4.50 -12.24 -2.07
N ASN A 20 4.63 -13.23 -1.20
CA ASN A 20 4.03 -14.55 -1.34
C ASN A 20 3.33 -14.89 -0.03
N TRP A 21 2.01 -14.99 -0.09
CA TRP A 21 1.18 -15.44 1.01
C TRP A 21 -0.06 -16.15 0.46
N PRO A 22 -0.63 -17.10 1.20
CA PRO A 22 -1.90 -17.72 0.86
C PRO A 22 -3.02 -16.68 0.82
N HIS A 23 -3.72 -16.57 -0.31
CA HIS A 23 -4.92 -15.75 -0.44
C HIS A 23 -5.75 -16.26 -1.63
N SER A 24 -7.03 -15.89 -1.65
CA SER A 24 -7.94 -16.22 -2.73
C SER A 24 -8.70 -14.98 -3.18
N LYS A 25 -9.49 -15.10 -4.26
CA LYS A 25 -10.39 -14.00 -4.66
C LYS A 25 -11.52 -13.77 -3.66
N LYS A 26 -11.84 -14.76 -2.83
CA LYS A 26 -12.91 -14.67 -1.83
C LYS A 26 -12.42 -14.08 -0.52
N HIS A 27 -11.13 -14.29 -0.22
CA HIS A 27 -10.50 -13.82 0.99
C HIS A 27 -9.12 -13.23 0.65
N CYS A 28 -9.08 -11.91 0.53
CA CYS A 28 -7.87 -11.13 0.38
C CYS A 28 -8.15 -9.71 0.91
N PRO A 29 -7.33 -9.15 1.83
CA PRO A 29 -5.91 -9.43 2.00
C PRO A 29 -5.53 -10.71 2.75
N ASN A 30 -6.48 -11.40 3.40
CA ASN A 30 -6.24 -12.63 4.15
C ASN A 30 -5.15 -12.40 5.20
N LEU A 31 -5.43 -11.52 6.16
CA LEU A 31 -4.55 -11.23 7.28
C LEU A 31 -4.69 -12.28 8.37
N VAL A 32 -5.90 -12.81 8.53
CA VAL A 32 -6.26 -13.83 9.52
C VAL A 32 -7.08 -14.91 8.85
N ALA A 33 -6.65 -16.16 8.95
CA ALA A 33 -7.35 -17.28 8.35
C ALA A 33 -8.77 -17.44 8.90
N ASN A 34 -9.71 -17.84 8.05
CA ASN A 34 -11.08 -18.19 8.44
C ASN A 34 -11.58 -19.45 7.72
N ASP A 35 -12.89 -19.66 7.71
CA ASP A 35 -13.52 -20.85 7.13
C ASP A 35 -13.31 -20.98 5.60
N GLU A 36 -12.83 -19.95 4.90
CA GLU A 36 -12.43 -20.02 3.49
C GLU A 36 -10.96 -20.48 3.31
N ASP A 37 -10.21 -20.70 4.40
CA ASP A 37 -8.79 -21.06 4.41
C ASP A 37 -8.53 -22.47 4.97
N ASP A 38 -8.88 -23.50 4.21
CA ASP A 38 -8.83 -24.93 4.57
C ASP A 38 -7.50 -25.46 5.17
N TYR A 39 -6.41 -24.69 5.07
CA TYR A 39 -5.06 -25.09 5.46
C TYR A 39 -4.56 -24.41 6.75
N PHE A 40 -5.36 -23.54 7.36
CA PHE A 40 -4.97 -22.75 8.53
C PHE A 40 -5.98 -22.90 9.66
N ASP A 41 -5.50 -22.84 10.89
CA ASP A 41 -6.38 -22.76 12.05
C ASP A 41 -7.10 -21.40 12.04
N ASN A 42 -8.44 -21.42 12.04
CA ASN A 42 -9.27 -20.22 12.04
C ASN A 42 -8.85 -19.25 13.17
N GLY A 43 -8.67 -17.98 12.84
CA GLY A 43 -8.17 -16.94 13.75
C GLY A 43 -6.65 -16.77 13.75
N SER A 44 -5.90 -17.59 13.03
CA SER A 44 -4.43 -17.48 12.95
C SER A 44 -3.97 -16.43 11.95
N PRO A 45 -2.94 -15.62 12.26
CA PRO A 45 -2.35 -14.70 11.29
C PRO A 45 -1.75 -15.45 10.09
N VAL A 46 -1.95 -14.92 8.88
CA VAL A 46 -1.43 -15.50 7.66
C VAL A 46 -0.08 -14.88 7.31
N ALA A 47 0.98 -15.68 7.42
CA ALA A 47 2.36 -15.23 7.22
C ALA A 47 2.65 -14.83 5.76
N VAL A 48 3.50 -13.81 5.60
CA VAL A 48 3.92 -13.28 4.30
C VAL A 48 5.43 -13.41 4.12
N ASN A 49 5.84 -13.96 2.97
CA ASN A 49 7.23 -14.05 2.56
C ASN A 49 7.53 -13.05 1.45
N ILE A 50 8.46 -12.12 1.66
CA ILE A 50 8.90 -11.19 0.61
C ILE A 50 10.23 -11.68 0.02
N ARG A 51 10.23 -12.02 -1.27
CA ARG A 51 11.43 -12.48 -1.99
C ARG A 51 12.04 -11.35 -2.81
N TYR A 52 12.94 -10.58 -2.21
CA TYR A 52 13.63 -9.48 -2.91
C TYR A 52 14.68 -10.00 -3.91
N LYS A 53 15.36 -11.10 -3.56
CA LYS A 53 16.30 -11.85 -4.41
C LYS A 53 16.17 -13.34 -4.10
N LYS A 54 16.72 -14.21 -4.96
CA LYS A 54 16.54 -15.67 -4.83
C LYS A 54 16.98 -16.21 -3.46
N GLU A 55 18.04 -15.64 -2.88
CA GLU A 55 18.63 -16.03 -1.60
C GLU A 55 18.24 -15.13 -0.43
N ASN A 56 17.49 -14.03 -0.68
CA ASN A 56 17.10 -13.08 0.37
C ASN A 56 15.57 -13.00 0.46
N VAL A 57 15.03 -13.83 1.35
CA VAL A 57 13.61 -13.86 1.69
C VAL A 57 13.45 -13.30 3.10
N THR A 58 12.62 -12.27 3.26
CA THR A 58 12.21 -11.77 4.58
C THR A 58 10.86 -12.35 4.95
N HIS A 59 10.69 -12.70 6.21
CA HIS A 59 9.48 -13.32 6.75
C HIS A 59 8.74 -12.33 7.64
N HIS A 60 7.43 -12.24 7.47
CA HIS A 60 6.55 -11.31 8.17
C HIS A 60 5.31 -12.07 8.66
N SER A 61 4.74 -11.67 9.79
CA SER A 61 3.61 -12.39 10.38
C SER A 61 2.29 -12.16 9.63
N SER A 62 2.16 -11.04 8.91
CA SER A 62 1.05 -10.75 7.98
C SER A 62 1.39 -9.56 7.07
N LEU A 63 0.48 -9.18 6.15
CA LEU A 63 0.67 -7.98 5.33
C LEU A 63 0.74 -6.68 6.17
N VAL A 64 0.12 -6.66 7.35
CA VAL A 64 0.24 -5.53 8.29
C VAL A 64 1.67 -5.39 8.78
N ASP A 65 2.32 -6.50 9.13
CA ASP A 65 3.72 -6.51 9.56
C ASP A 65 4.67 -6.09 8.42
N VAL A 66 4.39 -6.51 7.18
CA VAL A 66 5.13 -6.03 6.01
C VAL A 66 5.04 -4.50 5.89
N TRP A 67 3.84 -3.93 5.98
CA TRP A 67 3.66 -2.48 5.86
C TRP A 67 4.37 -1.75 7.02
N ASN A 68 4.15 -2.18 8.26
CA ASN A 68 4.77 -1.59 9.44
C ASN A 68 6.30 -1.63 9.36
N SER A 69 6.87 -2.82 9.16
CA SER A 69 8.33 -3.03 9.15
C SER A 69 9.01 -2.23 8.04
N TYR A 70 8.42 -2.20 6.85
CA TYR A 70 8.96 -1.47 5.71
C TYR A 70 9.03 0.03 6.02
N TYR A 71 7.92 0.65 6.41
CA TYR A 71 7.91 2.10 6.64
C TYR A 71 8.61 2.52 7.93
N LEU A 72 8.60 1.71 9.00
CA LEU A 72 9.41 1.96 10.19
C LEU A 72 10.90 1.95 9.85
N THR A 73 11.36 1.02 8.99
CA THR A 73 12.76 0.96 8.55
C THR A 73 13.16 2.26 7.85
N TYR A 74 12.34 2.74 6.91
CA TYR A 74 12.62 4.01 6.23
C TYR A 74 12.56 5.20 7.19
N LEU A 75 11.60 5.23 8.13
CA LEU A 75 11.45 6.32 9.08
C LEU A 75 12.61 6.39 10.10
N LYS A 76 13.21 5.24 10.45
CA LYS A 76 14.29 5.12 11.44
C LYS A 76 15.70 5.09 10.87
N ALA A 77 15.86 5.04 9.54
CA ALA A 77 17.18 5.10 8.91
C ALA A 77 18.02 6.32 9.39
N ASP A 78 19.33 6.25 9.26
CA ASP A 78 20.27 7.28 9.72
C ASP A 78 20.64 8.30 8.63
N PHE A 79 20.14 8.12 7.42
CA PHE A 79 20.36 9.02 6.29
C PHE A 79 19.14 9.92 5.99
N PRO A 80 19.35 11.09 5.36
CA PRO A 80 18.26 11.98 4.94
C PRO A 80 17.28 11.27 4.01
N ARG A 81 15.98 11.52 4.21
CA ARG A 81 14.92 10.81 3.51
C ARG A 81 13.76 11.74 3.19
N LEU A 82 13.07 11.42 2.11
CA LEU A 82 11.80 12.02 1.73
C LEU A 82 10.74 10.93 1.60
N ILE A 83 9.70 10.99 2.43
CA ILE A 83 8.55 10.09 2.35
C ILE A 83 7.35 10.91 1.88
N VAL A 84 6.89 10.61 0.67
CA VAL A 84 5.73 11.26 0.04
C VAL A 84 4.55 10.29 0.10
N ARG A 85 3.35 10.78 0.42
CA ARG A 85 2.12 9.98 0.34
C ARG A 85 1.64 9.91 -1.10
N PHE A 86 1.21 8.73 -1.52
CA PHE A 86 0.68 8.51 -2.85
C PHE A 86 -0.56 9.37 -3.11
N GLU A 87 -1.42 9.52 -2.11
CA GLU A 87 -2.64 10.31 -2.18
C GLU A 87 -2.35 11.79 -2.43
N ASP A 88 -1.29 12.34 -1.83
CA ASP A 88 -0.87 13.73 -2.07
C ASP A 88 -0.39 13.92 -3.51
N VAL A 89 0.35 12.95 -4.07
CA VAL A 89 0.79 12.99 -5.48
C VAL A 89 -0.41 12.97 -6.42
N LEU A 90 -1.46 12.20 -6.10
CA LEU A 90 -2.68 12.15 -6.92
C LEU A 90 -3.48 13.45 -6.86
N LEU A 91 -3.63 14.03 -5.67
CA LEU A 91 -4.52 15.18 -5.43
C LEU A 91 -3.86 16.54 -5.68
N ARG A 92 -2.56 16.66 -5.42
CA ARG A 92 -1.80 17.92 -5.55
C ARG A 92 -0.46 17.68 -6.25
N PRO A 93 -0.44 17.08 -7.46
CA PRO A 93 0.80 16.67 -8.12
C PRO A 93 1.78 17.83 -8.34
N VAL A 94 1.29 19.00 -8.78
CA VAL A 94 2.17 20.16 -9.03
C VAL A 94 2.89 20.62 -7.76
N GLU A 95 2.14 20.78 -6.67
CA GLU A 95 2.68 21.21 -5.38
C GLU A 95 3.66 20.18 -4.81
N VAL A 96 3.26 18.91 -4.82
CA VAL A 96 4.04 17.83 -4.22
C VAL A 96 5.32 17.57 -5.00
N ILE A 97 5.24 17.50 -6.33
CA ILE A 97 6.43 17.31 -7.17
C ILE A 97 7.34 18.54 -7.09
N GLY A 98 6.79 19.76 -6.99
CA GLY A 98 7.57 20.97 -6.72
C GLY A 98 8.40 20.85 -5.43
N LYS A 99 7.78 20.45 -4.33
CA LYS A 99 8.48 20.21 -3.03
C LYS A 99 9.52 19.09 -3.13
N VAL A 100 9.24 18.03 -3.90
CA VAL A 100 10.21 16.95 -4.14
C VAL A 100 11.43 17.47 -4.91
N CYS A 101 11.22 18.28 -5.97
CA CYS A 101 12.30 18.90 -6.72
C CYS A 101 13.16 19.81 -5.83
N GLU A 102 12.53 20.67 -5.04
CA GLU A 102 13.21 21.56 -4.10
C GLU A 102 14.04 20.78 -3.07
N CYS A 103 13.46 19.72 -2.49
CA CYS A 103 14.16 18.84 -1.55
C CYS A 103 15.39 18.17 -2.17
N ALA A 104 15.36 17.89 -3.47
CA ALA A 104 16.48 17.31 -4.22
C ALA A 104 17.50 18.36 -4.73
N GLY A 105 17.31 19.64 -4.42
CA GLY A 105 18.16 20.75 -4.88
C GLY A 105 17.89 21.20 -6.31
N GLY A 106 16.72 20.85 -6.86
CA GLY A 106 16.27 21.24 -8.19
C GLY A 106 15.07 22.18 -8.17
N GLU A 107 14.58 22.52 -9.36
CA GLU A 107 13.37 23.31 -9.56
C GLU A 107 12.41 22.57 -10.49
N LEU A 108 11.11 22.83 -10.32
CA LEU A 108 10.12 22.33 -11.25
C LEU A 108 10.34 22.99 -12.62
N LEU A 109 10.29 22.20 -13.70
CA LEU A 109 10.44 22.73 -15.05
C LEU A 109 9.42 23.84 -15.32
N LYS A 110 9.89 24.94 -15.91
CA LYS A 110 9.04 26.06 -16.31
C LYS A 110 8.12 25.63 -17.45
N GLY A 111 6.82 25.90 -17.31
CA GLY A 111 5.79 25.58 -18.29
C GLY A 111 4.65 24.76 -17.69
N ASP A 112 3.82 24.18 -18.56
CA ASP A 112 2.65 23.41 -18.14
C ASP A 112 3.03 22.05 -17.56
N PHE A 113 2.48 21.75 -16.39
CA PHE A 113 2.62 20.43 -15.79
C PHE A 113 1.83 19.39 -16.60
N LYS A 114 2.53 18.37 -17.10
CA LYS A 114 1.91 17.32 -17.93
C LYS A 114 1.38 16.18 -17.07
N TYR A 115 0.07 15.99 -17.13
CA TYR A 115 -0.60 14.86 -16.51
C TYR A 115 -0.61 13.67 -17.46
N VAL A 116 -0.17 12.51 -16.99
CA VAL A 116 -0.30 11.25 -17.73
C VAL A 116 -1.60 10.60 -17.28
N SER A 117 -2.67 10.75 -18.08
CA SER A 117 -4.00 10.23 -17.75
C SER A 117 -4.09 8.71 -17.90
N ASP A 118 -3.39 8.18 -18.89
CA ASP A 118 -3.47 6.77 -19.26
C ASP A 118 -2.58 5.91 -18.35
N SER A 119 -2.84 4.60 -18.34
CA SER A 119 -2.00 3.64 -17.63
C SER A 119 -0.56 3.72 -18.14
N ALA A 120 0.38 4.04 -17.23
CA ALA A 120 1.81 4.04 -17.52
C ALA A 120 2.35 2.65 -17.91
N LYS A 121 1.57 1.58 -17.68
CA LYS A 121 1.93 0.19 -17.99
C LYS A 121 1.31 -0.32 -19.30
N GLY A 122 0.61 0.52 -20.05
CA GLY A 122 -0.09 0.15 -21.28
C GLY A 122 -1.35 -0.70 -21.02
N THR A 123 -1.92 -1.26 -22.10
CA THR A 123 -3.20 -2.00 -22.10
C THR A 123 -3.04 -3.50 -22.38
N THR A 124 -1.80 -4.01 -22.46
CA THR A 124 -1.51 -5.40 -22.84
C THR A 124 -0.75 -6.15 -21.72
N GLY A 125 -0.89 -7.47 -21.68
CA GLY A 125 -0.16 -8.34 -20.74
C GLY A 125 -0.68 -8.33 -19.30
N ALA A 126 0.19 -8.69 -18.34
CA ALA A 126 -0.10 -8.84 -16.90
C ALA A 126 -0.54 -7.53 -16.18
N HIS A 127 -0.68 -6.43 -16.93
CA HIS A 127 -1.05 -5.10 -16.43
C HIS A 127 -2.27 -4.51 -17.16
N LYS A 128 -3.08 -5.35 -17.83
CA LYS A 128 -4.30 -4.95 -18.56
C LYS A 128 -5.30 -4.12 -17.73
N ASP A 129 -5.26 -4.25 -16.41
CA ASP A 129 -6.14 -3.54 -15.45
C ASP A 129 -5.38 -2.51 -14.59
N ALA A 130 -4.22 -2.05 -15.05
CA ALA A 130 -3.50 -0.97 -14.38
C ALA A 130 -4.30 0.34 -14.50
N SER A 131 -4.63 0.92 -13.35
CA SER A 131 -5.46 2.11 -13.27
C SER A 131 -4.73 3.33 -13.86
N GLY A 132 -5.39 4.05 -14.77
CA GLY A 132 -4.98 5.40 -15.17
C GLY A 132 -5.16 6.41 -14.05
N LEU A 133 -4.72 7.66 -14.25
CA LEU A 133 -4.75 8.70 -13.22
C LEU A 133 -6.16 8.94 -12.66
N THR A 134 -7.18 9.04 -13.53
CA THR A 134 -8.56 9.29 -13.13
C THR A 134 -9.12 8.17 -12.26
N GLU A 135 -8.88 6.91 -12.65
CA GLU A 135 -9.34 5.76 -11.88
C GLU A 135 -8.60 5.65 -10.54
N ALA A 136 -7.31 5.98 -10.52
CA ALA A 136 -6.53 6.06 -9.29
C ALA A 136 -7.10 7.12 -8.34
N ILE A 137 -7.42 8.32 -8.84
CA ILE A 137 -8.07 9.37 -8.04
C ILE A 137 -9.39 8.83 -7.45
N ILE A 138 -10.31 8.34 -8.29
CA ILE A 138 -11.62 7.82 -7.82
C ILE A 138 -11.45 6.73 -6.74
N ARG A 139 -10.49 5.82 -6.93
CA ARG A 139 -10.28 4.68 -6.03
C ARG A 139 -9.65 5.09 -4.71
N TYR A 140 -8.59 5.90 -4.75
CA TYR A 140 -7.74 6.14 -3.57
C TYR A 140 -8.13 7.39 -2.80
N THR A 141 -8.97 8.26 -3.36
CA THR A 141 -9.50 9.44 -2.64
C THR A 141 -10.87 9.19 -2.02
N ASN A 142 -11.46 8.02 -2.24
CA ASN A 142 -12.73 7.65 -1.62
C ASN A 142 -12.50 6.89 -0.30
N SER A 143 -12.60 7.62 0.81
CA SER A 143 -12.42 7.07 2.15
C SER A 143 -13.41 5.96 2.50
N SER A 144 -14.62 5.97 1.91
CA SER A 144 -15.64 4.97 2.19
C SER A 144 -15.29 3.59 1.64
N LYS A 145 -14.39 3.52 0.64
CA LYS A 145 -14.02 2.28 -0.05
C LYS A 145 -12.71 1.67 0.41
N ARG A 146 -12.06 2.29 1.40
CA ARG A 146 -10.71 1.87 1.85
C ARG A 146 -10.66 0.43 2.33
N ILE A 147 -11.78 -0.07 2.84
CA ILE A 147 -11.90 -1.35 3.56
C ILE A 147 -12.81 -2.34 2.86
N ASP A 148 -13.30 -2.04 1.65
CA ASP A 148 -14.32 -2.85 0.97
C ASP A 148 -13.89 -4.31 0.73
N ASP A 149 -12.58 -4.54 0.61
CA ASP A 149 -12.03 -5.88 0.36
C ASP A 149 -11.81 -6.70 1.66
N PHE A 150 -11.95 -6.09 2.84
CA PHE A 150 -11.60 -6.75 4.09
C PHE A 150 -12.80 -7.43 4.73
N GLN A 151 -12.58 -8.64 5.25
CA GLN A 151 -13.51 -9.29 6.16
C GLN A 151 -13.37 -8.75 7.60
N GLU A 152 -14.31 -9.08 8.48
CA GLU A 152 -14.39 -8.49 9.82
C GLU A 152 -13.18 -8.85 10.69
N GLU A 153 -12.68 -10.08 10.57
CA GLU A 153 -11.51 -10.59 11.27
C GLU A 153 -10.23 -9.89 10.77
N ASP A 154 -10.11 -9.71 9.46
CA ASP A 154 -9.03 -8.95 8.82
C ASP A 154 -9.01 -7.50 9.30
N LEU A 155 -10.18 -6.84 9.35
CA LEU A 155 -10.29 -5.47 9.85
C LEU A 155 -9.91 -5.37 11.32
N SER A 156 -10.45 -6.26 12.15
CA SER A 156 -10.14 -6.31 13.58
C SER A 156 -8.65 -6.51 13.82
N TYR A 157 -8.02 -7.40 13.04
CA TYR A 157 -6.59 -7.64 13.10
C TYR A 157 -5.79 -6.41 12.64
N ALA A 158 -6.14 -5.79 11.52
CA ALA A 158 -5.46 -4.59 11.02
C ALA A 158 -5.55 -3.44 12.02
N ILE A 159 -6.74 -3.16 12.57
CA ILE A 159 -6.96 -2.11 13.59
C ILE A 159 -6.05 -2.32 14.80
N LYS A 160 -5.91 -3.57 15.26
CA LYS A 160 -5.11 -3.91 16.44
C LYS A 160 -3.60 -3.86 16.19
N ASN A 161 -3.16 -4.16 14.98
CA ASN A 161 -1.74 -4.43 14.68
C ASN A 161 -1.06 -3.36 13.81
N LEU A 162 -1.80 -2.41 13.22
CA LEU A 162 -1.18 -1.28 12.53
C LEU A 162 -0.42 -0.39 13.53
N ASP A 163 0.81 0.00 13.18
CA ASP A 163 1.64 0.83 14.05
C ASP A 163 1.04 2.23 14.20
N ALA A 164 0.57 2.56 15.40
CA ALA A 164 -0.09 3.83 15.68
C ALA A 164 0.81 5.04 15.40
N GLY A 165 2.13 4.91 15.60
CA GLY A 165 3.09 5.96 15.32
C GLY A 165 3.19 6.24 13.82
N LEU A 166 3.22 5.21 12.97
CA LEU A 166 3.18 5.38 11.51
C LEU A 166 1.85 5.95 11.02
N ILE A 167 0.72 5.48 11.57
CA ILE A 167 -0.61 6.00 11.23
C ILE A 167 -0.66 7.51 11.50
N ASP A 168 -0.23 7.94 12.68
CA ASP A 168 -0.19 9.36 13.06
C ASP A 168 0.81 10.14 12.19
N THR A 169 2.04 9.63 12.05
CA THR A 169 3.12 10.27 11.27
C THR A 169 2.72 10.53 9.82
N PHE A 170 2.00 9.61 9.20
CA PHE A 170 1.54 9.75 7.81
C PHE A 170 0.12 10.31 7.68
N HIS A 171 -0.49 10.71 8.81
CA HIS A 171 -1.86 11.24 8.87
C HIS A 171 -2.87 10.32 8.18
N TYR A 172 -2.72 9.01 8.37
CA TYR A 172 -3.75 8.03 8.06
C TYR A 172 -4.67 7.89 9.29
N PHE A 173 -5.80 7.23 9.11
CA PHE A 173 -6.71 6.93 10.22
C PHE A 173 -7.15 5.48 10.18
N VAL A 174 -7.16 4.88 11.35
CA VAL A 174 -7.75 3.57 11.60
C VAL A 174 -9.26 3.77 11.78
N LYS A 175 -10.08 2.84 11.29
CA LYS A 175 -11.53 2.93 11.54
C LYS A 175 -11.76 2.79 13.04
N ASN A 176 -12.44 3.77 13.64
CA ASN A 176 -12.94 3.64 15.01
C ASN A 176 -14.18 2.72 14.97
N ASN A 177 -14.24 1.76 15.89
CA ASN A 177 -15.40 0.90 16.10
C ASN A 177 -16.65 1.73 16.46
#